data_AF-A0AAP2CNX6-F1
#
_entry.id   AF-A0AAP2CNX6-F1
#
_cell.length_a   1.000
_cell.length_b   1.000
_cell.length_c   1.000
_cell.angle_alpha   90.00
_cell.angle_beta   90.00
_cell.angle_gamma   90.00
#
_symmetry.space_group_name_H-M   'P 1'
#
loop_
_entity.id
_entity.type
_entity.pdbx_description
1 polymer ?
#
loop_
_entity_poly.entity_id
_entity_poly.type
_entity_poly.pdbx_seq_one_letter_code
_entity_poly.pdbx_strand_id
1 'polypeptide(L)'
;MKELVKDYQKNGNGSSNGNGAFNDNGNLLIKNALFVRDKGSLAKVKFSDILWLKGDGNYTTLVTRTKVYSLRNILKEFEAVLPEVDFIRIHKSYIVRVDEINTISPKEVTIVDEKVPVGRTYYQKLINGINKLGSGGQE
;
A
#
# COMPACT_ATOMS: atom_id res chain seq x y z
N MET A 1 -31.67 2.27 18.94
CA MET A 1 -30.35 1.59 18.94
C MET A 1 -30.49 0.06 18.98
N LYS A 2 -31.35 -0.54 18.13
CA LYS A 2 -31.55 -2.00 18.07
C LYS A 2 -32.00 -2.54 16.69
N GLU A 3 -31.75 -1.81 15.59
CA GLU A 3 -32.39 -2.11 14.30
C GLU A 3 -31.45 -2.13 13.07
N LEU A 4 -30.17 -2.47 13.22
CA LEU A 4 -29.24 -2.51 12.08
C LEU A 4 -28.46 -3.83 11.91
N VAL A 5 -28.94 -4.94 12.48
CA VAL A 5 -28.23 -6.24 12.42
C VAL A 5 -29.11 -7.34 11.83
N LYS A 6 -29.72 -7.14 10.65
CA LYS A 6 -30.53 -8.19 10.03
C LYS A 6 -30.25 -8.59 8.57
N ASP A 7 -29.30 -7.99 7.86
CA ASP A 7 -29.12 -8.34 6.43
C ASP A 7 -27.73 -8.87 6.04
N TYR A 8 -26.95 -9.40 6.99
CA TYR A 8 -25.67 -10.04 6.65
C TYR A 8 -25.76 -11.56 6.46
N GLN A 9 -26.79 -12.02 5.76
CA GLN A 9 -26.80 -13.35 5.12
C GLN A 9 -27.54 -13.30 3.77
N LYS A 10 -26.81 -13.11 2.67
CA LYS A 10 -27.08 -13.84 1.42
C LYS A 10 -25.92 -13.76 0.43
N ASN A 11 -25.52 -14.96 0.00
CA ASN A 11 -24.98 -15.32 -1.31
C ASN A 11 -23.54 -14.92 -1.68
N GLY A 12 -22.67 -15.93 -1.67
CA GLY A 12 -21.63 -16.04 -2.67
C GLY A 12 -22.24 -16.37 -4.04
N ASN A 13 -21.81 -15.67 -5.07
CA ASN A 13 -21.45 -16.27 -6.35
C ASN A 13 -20.60 -15.28 -7.18
N GLY A 14 -19.60 -15.81 -7.88
CA GLY A 14 -18.63 -15.00 -8.62
C GLY A 14 -19.22 -14.37 -9.88
N SER A 15 -18.96 -13.08 -10.05
CA SER A 15 -18.75 -12.42 -11.34
C SER A 15 -18.06 -11.08 -11.07
N SER A 16 -16.74 -11.06 -11.06
CA SER A 16 -15.96 -9.83 -10.91
C SER A 16 -15.56 -9.30 -12.29
N ASN A 17 -16.55 -8.82 -13.03
CA ASN A 17 -16.37 -7.75 -14.01
C ASN A 17 -16.86 -6.48 -13.33
N GLY A 18 -15.92 -5.76 -12.70
CA GLY A 18 -16.20 -4.49 -12.05
C GLY A 18 -14.98 -3.61 -12.13
N ASN A 19 -14.95 -2.78 -13.16
CA ASN A 19 -14.10 -1.59 -13.21
C ASN A 19 -14.36 -0.76 -11.94
N GLY A 20 -13.51 -0.91 -10.93
CA GLY A 20 -13.50 -0.10 -9.72
C GLY A 20 -12.86 1.26 -10.02
N ALA A 21 -13.51 2.05 -10.86
CA ALA A 21 -13.19 3.46 -11.02
C ALA A 21 -13.57 4.18 -9.73
N PHE A 22 -12.61 4.36 -8.82
CA PHE A 22 -12.73 5.35 -7.76
C PHE A 22 -12.35 6.70 -8.37
N ASN A 23 -13.31 7.38 -9.00
CA ASN A 23 -13.18 8.79 -9.36
C ASN A 23 -14.24 9.62 -8.63
N ASP A 24 -13.71 10.37 -7.67
CA ASP A 24 -14.10 11.65 -7.06
C ASP A 24 -15.56 12.14 -7.03
N ASN A 25 -16.04 12.35 -5.79
CA ASN A 25 -16.72 13.58 -5.38
C ASN A 25 -16.48 13.81 -3.87
N GLY A 26 -15.25 14.18 -3.51
CA GLY A 26 -14.97 15.22 -2.51
C GLY A 26 -15.29 15.04 -1.02
N ASN A 27 -15.90 13.95 -0.54
CA ASN A 27 -16.16 13.83 0.91
C ASN A 27 -15.96 12.41 1.46
N LEU A 28 -14.71 11.93 1.40
CA LEU A 28 -14.32 10.77 2.19
C LEU A 28 -14.50 11.11 3.68
N LEU A 29 -15.33 10.30 4.36
CA LEU A 29 -15.53 10.39 5.81
C LEU A 29 -14.21 10.20 6.57
N ILE A 30 -13.26 9.47 5.98
CA ILE A 30 -11.96 9.17 6.54
C ILE A 30 -10.91 9.39 5.45
N LYS A 31 -10.01 10.36 5.66
CA LYS A 31 -8.99 10.77 4.68
C LYS A 31 -7.62 10.13 4.90
N ASN A 32 -7.35 9.65 6.12
CA ASN A 32 -6.02 9.20 6.55
C ASN A 32 -5.95 7.69 6.83
N ALA A 33 -6.95 6.94 6.35
CA ALA A 33 -7.04 5.51 6.54
C ALA A 33 -7.89 4.88 5.44
N LEU A 34 -7.66 3.60 5.20
CA LEU A 34 -8.50 2.76 4.36
C LEU A 34 -9.12 1.64 5.21
N PHE A 35 -10.15 1.00 4.68
CA PHE A 35 -10.73 -0.19 5.29
C PHE A 35 -10.40 -1.40 4.41
N VAL A 36 -9.86 -2.44 5.04
CA VAL A 36 -9.52 -3.70 4.37
C VAL A 36 -10.44 -4.81 4.84
N ARG A 37 -10.74 -5.77 3.96
CA ARG A 37 -11.46 -6.99 4.35
C ARG A 37 -10.53 -7.89 5.15
N ASP A 38 -10.92 -8.19 6.38
CA ASP A 38 -10.20 -9.11 7.26
C ASP A 38 -11.20 -10.03 7.97
N LYS A 39 -11.08 -11.34 7.73
CA LYS A 39 -11.91 -12.40 8.34
C LYS A 39 -13.42 -12.09 8.36
N GLY A 40 -13.95 -11.57 7.25
CA GLY A 40 -15.37 -11.26 7.08
C GLY A 40 -15.79 -9.86 7.57
N SER A 41 -14.91 -9.13 8.25
CA SER A 41 -15.14 -7.76 8.72
C SER A 41 -14.34 -6.73 7.90
N LEU A 42 -14.62 -5.44 8.12
CA LEU A 42 -13.78 -4.35 7.61
C LEU A 42 -12.88 -3.85 8.74
N ALA A 43 -11.58 -4.04 8.60
CA ALA A 43 -10.59 -3.52 9.51
C ALA A 43 -10.09 -2.16 9.03
N LYS A 44 -10.12 -1.16 9.90
CA LYS A 44 -9.54 0.17 9.63
C LYS A 44 -8.02 0.07 9.70
N VAL A 45 -7.33 0.55 8.66
CA VAL A 45 -5.87 0.65 8.62
C VAL A 45 -5.51 2.10 8.32
N LYS A 46 -4.84 2.77 9.26
CA LYS A 46 -4.33 4.13 9.05
C LYS A 46 -3.14 4.08 8.09
N PHE A 47 -3.03 5.08 7.23
CA PHE A 47 -1.89 5.18 6.33
C PHE A 47 -0.55 5.30 7.08
N SER A 48 -0.55 5.97 8.24
CA SER A 48 0.60 6.07 9.14
C SER A 48 1.09 4.73 9.71
N ASP A 49 0.23 3.71 9.71
CA ASP A 49 0.57 2.41 10.31
C ASP A 49 1.13 1.45 9.24
N ILE A 50 1.00 1.78 7.96
CA ILE A 50 1.44 0.96 6.83
C ILE A 50 2.95 1.14 6.62
N LEU A 51 3.70 0.05 6.59
CA LEU A 51 5.13 0.05 6.31
C LEU A 51 5.39 -0.17 4.82
N TRP A 52 4.82 -1.23 4.27
CA TRP A 52 4.98 -1.60 2.87
C TRP A 52 3.88 -2.56 2.41
N LEU A 53 3.75 -2.68 1.09
CA LEU A 53 2.85 -3.60 0.41
C LEU A 53 3.66 -4.47 -0.55
N LYS A 54 3.34 -5.77 -0.57
CA LYS A 54 3.91 -6.74 -1.51
C LYS A 54 2.82 -7.35 -2.36
N GLY A 55 2.90 -7.16 -3.67
CA GLY A 55 2.02 -7.79 -4.64
C GLY A 55 2.53 -9.18 -5.04
N ASP A 56 1.63 -10.15 -5.06
CA ASP A 56 1.87 -11.49 -5.62
C ASP A 56 0.64 -11.93 -6.43
N GLY A 57 0.75 -11.79 -7.75
CA GLY A 57 -0.37 -12.00 -8.68
C GLY A 57 -1.56 -11.09 -8.36
N ASN A 58 -2.68 -11.71 -7.96
CA ASN A 58 -3.94 -11.02 -7.62
C ASN A 58 -4.10 -10.75 -6.12
N TYR A 59 -3.04 -10.97 -5.35
CA TYR A 59 -3.02 -10.72 -3.92
C TYR A 59 -2.00 -9.64 -3.57
N THR A 60 -2.30 -8.88 -2.53
CA THR A 60 -1.38 -7.93 -1.93
C THR A 60 -1.30 -8.21 -0.44
N THR A 61 -0.09 -8.44 0.03
CA THR A 61 0.24 -8.45 1.44
C THR A 61 0.47 -7.01 1.88
N LEU A 62 -0.39 -6.50 2.76
CA LEU A 62 -0.29 -5.18 3.38
C LEU A 62 0.33 -5.35 4.77
N VAL A 63 1.55 -4.85 4.95
CA VAL A 63 2.27 -4.93 6.22
C VAL A 63 2.14 -3.62 6.97
N THR A 64 1.67 -3.72 8.21
CA THR A 64 1.56 -2.62 9.14
C THR A 64 2.45 -2.87 10.35
N ARG A 65 2.68 -1.85 11.17
CA ARG A 65 3.46 -1.94 12.42
C ARG A 65 2.99 -3.05 13.37
N THR A 66 1.69 -3.37 13.36
CA THR A 66 1.07 -4.29 14.33
C THR A 66 0.55 -5.58 13.70
N LYS A 67 0.27 -5.59 12.39
CA LYS A 67 -0.44 -6.69 11.74
C LYS A 67 -0.13 -6.78 10.24
N VAL A 68 -0.20 -7.99 9.71
CA VAL A 68 -0.14 -8.26 8.28
C VAL A 68 -1.53 -8.64 7.77
N TYR A 69 -1.94 -8.05 6.66
CA TYR A 69 -3.19 -8.36 5.96
C TYR A 69 -2.89 -9.00 4.60
N SER A 70 -3.65 -10.02 4.21
CA SER A 70 -3.60 -10.59 2.87
C SER A 70 -4.90 -10.27 2.14
N LEU A 71 -4.79 -9.49 1.06
CA LEU A 71 -5.92 -8.83 0.39
C LEU A 71 -5.98 -9.28 -1.06
N ARG A 72 -7.17 -9.57 -1.57
CA ARG A 72 -7.39 -10.00 -2.97
C ARG A 72 -7.53 -8.79 -3.90
N ASN A 73 -6.55 -7.90 -3.85
CA ASN A 73 -6.46 -6.68 -4.63
C ASN A 73 -5.05 -6.57 -5.21
N ILE A 74 -4.90 -6.02 -6.41
CA ILE A 74 -3.58 -5.79 -7.01
C ILE A 74 -2.97 -4.47 -6.51
N LEU A 75 -1.65 -4.35 -6.55
CA LEU A 75 -0.94 -3.13 -6.13
C LEU A 75 -1.44 -1.85 -6.80
N LYS A 76 -1.89 -1.94 -8.07
CA LYS A 76 -2.44 -0.80 -8.81
C LYS A 76 -3.69 -0.21 -8.16
N GLU A 77 -4.50 -1.04 -7.49
CA GLU A 77 -5.67 -0.56 -6.75
C GLU A 77 -5.25 0.20 -5.49
N PHE A 78 -4.16 -0.21 -4.83
CA PHE A 78 -3.61 0.52 -3.70
C PHE A 78 -2.97 1.84 -4.13
N GLU A 79 -2.27 1.90 -5.27
CA GLU A 79 -1.71 3.16 -5.80
C GLU A 79 -2.79 4.22 -6.03
N ALA A 80 -4.01 3.82 -6.39
CA ALA A 80 -5.12 4.76 -6.60
C ALA A 80 -5.71 5.34 -5.29
N VAL A 81 -5.42 4.73 -4.14
CA VAL A 81 -6.02 5.09 -2.84
C VAL A 81 -4.99 5.66 -1.87
N LEU A 82 -3.74 5.23 -1.97
CA LEU A 82 -2.66 5.68 -1.10
C LEU A 82 -2.23 7.11 -1.46
N PRO A 83 -1.97 7.99 -0.48
CA PRO A 83 -1.43 9.32 -0.76
C PRO A 83 -0.07 9.22 -1.46
N GLU A 84 0.05 9.76 -2.67
CA GLU A 84 1.28 9.72 -3.47
C GLU A 84 2.48 10.41 -2.80
N VAL A 85 2.20 11.33 -1.87
CA VAL A 85 3.22 12.03 -1.07
C VAL A 85 3.88 11.13 -0.02
N ASP A 86 3.14 10.13 0.47
CA ASP A 86 3.58 9.25 1.56
C ASP A 86 4.12 7.90 1.03
N PHE A 87 3.66 7.47 -0.15
CA PHE A 87 3.93 6.14 -0.68
C PHE A 87 4.57 6.20 -2.06
N ILE A 88 5.55 5.31 -2.27
CA ILE A 88 6.23 5.17 -3.55
C ILE A 88 6.34 3.71 -3.95
N ARG A 89 6.08 3.43 -5.22
CA ARG A 89 6.36 2.12 -5.81
C ARG A 89 7.86 1.98 -6.09
N ILE A 90 8.51 0.98 -5.51
CA ILE A 90 9.95 0.73 -5.65
C ILE A 90 10.27 -0.54 -6.46
N HIS A 91 9.27 -1.36 -6.74
CA HIS A 91 9.42 -2.56 -7.55
C HIS A 91 8.10 -2.90 -8.24
N LYS A 92 8.12 -3.81 -9.23
CA LYS A 92 6.88 -4.33 -9.84
C LYS A 92 5.93 -4.96 -8.81
N SER A 93 6.47 -5.42 -7.69
CA SER A 93 5.73 -6.08 -6.61
C SER A 93 5.82 -5.37 -5.26
N TYR A 94 6.35 -4.15 -5.18
CA TYR A 94 6.47 -3.45 -3.88
C TYR A 94 6.11 -1.97 -3.95
N ILE A 95 5.29 -1.55 -3.00
CA ILE A 95 5.00 -0.15 -2.65
C ILE A 95 5.41 0.04 -1.19
N VAL A 96 6.04 1.17 -0.88
CA VAL A 96 6.62 1.41 0.44
C VAL A 96 6.24 2.80 0.93
N ARG A 97 6.14 2.96 2.25
CA ARG A 97 5.97 4.26 2.88
C ARG A 97 7.33 4.96 2.96
N VAL A 98 7.42 6.20 2.48
CA VAL A 98 8.70 6.90 2.26
C VAL A 98 9.40 7.25 3.57
N ASP A 99 8.66 7.66 4.58
CA ASP A 99 9.17 8.03 5.91
C ASP A 99 9.70 6.83 6.71
N GLU A 100 9.31 5.61 6.36
CA GLU A 100 9.77 4.37 6.99
C GLU A 100 11.06 3.81 6.36
N ILE A 101 11.61 4.45 5.32
CA ILE A 101 12.84 4.01 4.66
C ILE A 101 14.06 4.38 5.52
N ASN A 102 14.83 3.37 5.93
CA ASN A 102 16.06 3.56 6.71
C ASN A 102 17.30 3.69 5.83
N THR A 103 17.44 2.82 4.82
CA THR A 103 18.58 2.83 3.91
C THR A 103 18.15 2.52 2.49
N ILE A 104 18.83 3.12 1.52
CA ILE A 104 18.59 2.92 0.09
C ILE A 104 19.89 2.46 -0.55
N SER A 105 19.83 1.33 -1.27
CA SER A 105 20.91 0.84 -2.13
C SER A 105 20.37 0.55 -3.54
N PRO A 106 21.24 0.35 -4.55
CA PRO A 106 20.80 0.05 -5.91
C PRO A 106 19.98 -1.24 -6.08
N LYS A 107 20.06 -2.17 -5.12
CA LYS A 107 19.40 -3.49 -5.18
C LYS A 107 18.28 -3.66 -4.17
N GLU A 108 18.39 -3.01 -3.03
CA GLU A 108 17.44 -3.13 -1.93
C GLU A 108 17.26 -1.82 -1.16
N VAL A 109 16.08 -1.66 -0.56
CA VAL A 109 15.74 -0.63 0.40
C VAL A 109 15.46 -1.31 1.72
N THR A 110 16.01 -0.80 2.82
CA THR A 110 15.69 -1.29 4.16
C THR A 110 14.57 -0.46 4.75
N ILE A 111 13.52 -1.11 5.23
CA ILE A 111 12.34 -0.52 5.86
C ILE A 111 12.17 -1.15 7.22
N VAL A 112 12.27 -0.34 8.27
CA VAL A 112 12.44 -0.83 9.64
C VAL A 112 13.63 -1.78 9.69
N ASP A 113 13.40 -3.09 9.80
CA ASP A 113 14.43 -4.13 9.85
C ASP A 113 14.38 -5.09 8.65
N GLU A 114 13.55 -4.80 7.64
CA GLU A 114 13.32 -5.69 6.50
C GLU A 114 13.91 -5.12 5.20
N LYS A 115 14.56 -6.00 4.44
CA LYS A 115 15.16 -5.67 3.14
C LYS A 115 14.18 -5.97 2.00
N VAL A 116 13.79 -4.94 1.28
CA VAL A 116 12.86 -5.00 0.16
C VAL A 116 13.59 -4.73 -1.15
N PRO A 117 13.45 -5.57 -2.20
CA PRO A 117 14.15 -5.35 -3.46
C PRO A 117 13.62 -4.11 -4.18
N VAL A 118 14.53 -3.38 -4.84
CA VAL A 118 14.19 -2.24 -5.71
C VAL A 118 14.54 -2.56 -7.16
N GLY A 119 13.63 -2.23 -8.08
CA GLY A 119 13.90 -2.37 -9.51
C GLY A 119 14.74 -1.21 -10.04
N ARG A 120 15.64 -1.46 -10.99
CA ARG A 120 16.58 -0.43 -11.52
C ARG A 120 15.90 0.88 -11.93
N THR A 121 14.79 0.80 -12.67
CA THR A 121 14.02 2.00 -13.10
C THR A 121 13.39 2.73 -11.92
N TYR A 122 12.87 1.98 -10.93
CA TYR A 122 12.24 2.54 -9.74
C TYR A 122 13.26 3.18 -8.80
N TYR A 123 14.45 2.58 -8.69
CA TYR A 123 15.58 3.13 -7.94
C TYR A 123 15.93 4.54 -8.41
N GLN A 124 16.02 4.75 -9.73
CA GLN A 124 16.32 6.07 -10.27
C GLN A 124 15.24 7.10 -9.89
N LYS A 125 13.96 6.71 -9.94
CA LYS A 125 12.85 7.57 -9.51
C LYS A 125 12.96 7.92 -8.02
N LEU A 126 13.24 6.93 -7.18
CA LEU A 126 13.42 7.11 -5.74
C LEU A 126 14.58 8.06 -5.41
N ILE A 127 15.76 7.84 -5.99
CA ILE A 127 16.96 8.66 -5.75
C ILE A 127 16.84 10.08 -6.28
N ASN A 128 16.05 10.29 -7.34
CA ASN A 128 15.77 11.63 -7.87
C ASN A 128 14.75 12.40 -7.02
N GLY A 129 13.90 11.70 -6.26
CA GLY A 129 12.86 12.28 -5.43
C GLY A 129 13.29 12.64 -4.01
N ILE A 130 14.57 12.45 -3.64
CA ILE A 130 15.07 12.69 -2.28
C ILE A 130 16.17 13.75 -2.25
N ASN A 131 16.22 14.49 -1.15
CA ASN A 131 17.35 15.35 -0.82
C ASN A 131 18.51 14.50 -0.32
N LYS A 132 19.71 14.80 -0.82
CA LYS A 132 20.95 14.12 -0.44
C LYS A 132 21.95 15.17 0.01
N LEU A 133 22.54 14.97 1.18
CA LEU A 133 23.63 15.77 1.70
C LEU A 133 24.87 14.87 1.81
N GLY A 134 26.01 15.37 1.34
CA GLY A 134 27.25 14.61 1.21
C GLY A 134 27.73 14.53 -0.24
N SER A 135 29.01 14.76 -0.46
CA SER A 135 29.67 14.69 -1.76
C SER A 135 29.67 13.25 -2.28
N GLY A 136 28.72 12.95 -3.18
CA GLY A 136 28.79 11.75 -4.00
C GLY A 136 29.93 11.90 -5.00
N GLY A 137 31.09 11.34 -4.67
CA GLY A 137 32.10 11.01 -5.67
C GLY A 137 31.46 10.07 -6.68
N GLN A 138 31.32 10.54 -7.92
CA GLN A 138 31.23 9.64 -9.05
C GLN A 138 32.63 9.04 -9.19
N GLU A 139 32.79 7.76 -8.86
CA GLU A 139 33.82 6.90 -9.46
C GLU A 139 33.20 6.20 -10.66
#